data_AF-A0A226CWI7-F1
#
_entry.id   AF-A0A226CWI7-F1
#
_cell.length_a   1.000
_cell.length_b   1.000
_cell.length_c   1.000
_cell.angle_alpha   90.00
_cell.angle_beta   90.00
_cell.angle_gamma   90.00
#
_symmetry.space_group_name_H-M   'P 1'
#
loop_
_entity.id
_entity.type
_entity.pdbx_description
1 polymer ?
#
loop_
_entity_poly.entity_id
_entity_poly.type
_entity_poly.pdbx_seq_one_letter_code
_entity_poly.pdbx_strand_id
1 'polypeptide(L)'
;MFGCFCSTLSQKRHGHLSVCLLTDLTLIEEAGKPRYSWIQQPIRTATGDHNRSVGPHPGCHQPLGDLGRDPVKDLTQPEVSHSHSEMYEYPLPVVARWGGTKLQLCINFLYGAAEVTSLFLSVIISTLTILTRCQPIQLSCLFCKDGGLLTGQSHTTIYAIKLSFAILEFISLQQLVTTSVYYLATVLLHGISFLWMSCTTFVHGYTPAGNIAWLLAYKELKVYEKLLNYCTKSRIFLITALLVPGLQILLCYTSLKLFHSEHISNFEASLFLWAYFLVLVFTMLLFSAAAQINSLSVNWIAKFKGSGDKKLERRMHKSLMSLRLEFGNNFVETLTPLVVQEFCVRQTVSCLLVKR
;
A
#
# COMPACT_ATOMS: atom_id res chain seq x y z
N MET A 1 -7.58 23.29 1.23
CA MET A 1 -8.52 22.26 0.72
C MET A 1 -8.19 20.87 1.29
N PHE A 2 -7.93 20.81 2.60
CA PHE A 2 -7.92 19.63 3.50
C PHE A 2 -8.32 20.17 4.90
N GLY A 3 -9.34 21.03 4.91
CA GLY A 3 -9.90 21.60 6.13
C GLY A 3 -11.11 20.76 6.53
N CYS A 4 -11.13 20.31 7.77
CA CYS A 4 -12.30 19.75 8.44
C CYS A 4 -13.08 18.69 7.66
N PHE A 5 -12.68 17.42 7.79
CA PHE A 5 -13.69 16.35 7.87
C PHE A 5 -14.22 16.30 9.32
N CYS A 6 -14.79 17.41 9.77
CA CYS A 6 -15.56 17.52 10.99
C CYS A 6 -16.48 18.73 10.85
N SER A 7 -17.80 18.47 10.78
CA SER A 7 -18.94 19.41 10.75
C SER A 7 -19.80 19.36 9.48
N THR A 8 -20.62 18.32 9.35
CA THR A 8 -22.08 18.50 9.17
C THR A 8 -22.80 17.25 9.68
N LEU A 9 -22.95 17.15 11.00
CA LEU A 9 -23.91 16.23 11.60
C LEU A 9 -24.95 17.09 12.32
N SER A 10 -26.09 17.19 11.65
CA SER A 10 -27.28 17.87 12.14
C SER A 10 -27.74 17.21 13.43
N GLN A 11 -27.81 18.05 14.44
CA GLN A 11 -28.24 17.85 15.82
C GLN A 11 -29.48 16.95 15.96
N LYS A 12 -29.30 15.75 16.53
CA LYS A 12 -30.38 15.04 17.25
C LYS A 12 -29.85 14.40 18.53
N ARG A 13 -30.67 14.57 19.57
CA ARG A 13 -30.37 14.62 21.01
C ARG A 13 -30.16 13.22 21.64
N HIS A 14 -29.37 13.21 22.73
CA HIS A 14 -29.20 12.18 23.78
C HIS A 14 -28.17 11.04 23.60
N GLY A 15 -26.97 11.27 24.16
CA GLY A 15 -26.55 10.61 25.41
C GLY A 15 -25.99 9.18 25.34
N HIS A 16 -24.75 9.02 24.88
CA HIS A 16 -23.74 8.14 25.47
C HIS A 16 -22.37 8.45 24.81
N LEU A 17 -21.45 9.05 25.56
CA LEU A 17 -20.12 9.43 25.07
C LEU A 17 -19.17 8.25 25.25
N SER A 18 -19.01 7.42 24.22
CA SER A 18 -17.91 6.48 24.09
C SER A 18 -16.84 7.09 23.19
N VAL A 19 -15.58 6.89 23.53
CA VAL A 19 -14.39 7.48 22.90
C VAL A 19 -14.29 7.04 21.42
N CYS A 20 -14.83 7.86 20.52
CA CYS A 20 -14.74 7.70 19.07
C CYS A 20 -13.50 8.41 18.53
N LEU A 21 -12.33 7.75 18.60
CA LEU A 21 -11.19 8.12 17.74
C LEU A 21 -10.70 6.94 16.88
N LEU A 22 -11.24 5.74 17.10
CA LEU A 22 -11.02 4.58 16.22
C LEU A 22 -12.15 4.35 15.20
N THR A 23 -13.31 4.98 15.37
CA THR A 23 -14.52 4.72 14.57
C THR A 23 -14.59 5.51 13.26
N ASP A 24 -13.73 6.52 13.05
CA ASP A 24 -13.68 7.24 11.77
C ASP A 24 -13.06 6.41 10.63
N LEU A 25 -12.31 5.35 10.94
CA LEU A 25 -11.86 4.38 9.93
C LEU A 25 -13.02 3.52 9.39
N THR A 26 -14.06 3.27 10.19
CA THR A 26 -15.31 2.61 9.76
C THR A 26 -16.31 3.59 9.15
N LEU A 27 -16.26 4.88 9.46
CA LEU A 27 -17.13 5.89 8.84
C LEU A 27 -16.70 6.27 7.41
N ILE A 28 -15.42 6.02 7.05
CA ILE A 28 -14.95 6.01 5.65
C ILE A 28 -15.51 4.81 4.86
N GLU A 29 -15.95 3.73 5.53
CA GLU A 29 -16.54 2.53 4.91
C GLU A 29 -17.99 2.78 4.42
N GLU A 30 -18.73 3.72 5.05
CA GLU A 30 -20.12 4.08 4.73
C GLU A 30 -20.24 5.37 3.88
N ALA A 31 -19.19 6.19 3.80
CA ALA A 31 -19.16 7.35 2.91
C ALA A 31 -18.88 6.90 1.47
N GLY A 32 -19.97 6.68 0.72
CA GLY A 32 -20.03 6.12 -0.63
C GLY A 32 -18.84 6.36 -1.57
N LYS A 33 -18.48 5.28 -2.30
CA LYS A 33 -17.61 5.24 -3.51
C LYS A 33 -17.02 6.61 -3.90
N PRO A 34 -15.89 7.01 -3.30
CA PRO A 34 -15.13 8.13 -3.83
C PRO A 34 -14.75 7.85 -5.30
N ARG A 35 -15.18 8.73 -6.22
CA ARG A 35 -14.70 8.76 -7.60
C ARG A 35 -13.25 9.24 -7.59
N TYR A 36 -12.31 8.32 -7.46
CA TYR A 36 -10.88 8.60 -7.60
C TYR A 36 -10.53 8.87 -9.09
N SER A 37 -10.77 10.09 -9.58
CA SER A 37 -10.50 10.41 -10.98
C SER A 37 -9.02 10.27 -11.35
N TRP A 38 -8.09 10.53 -10.42
CA TRP A 38 -6.65 10.35 -10.61
C TRP A 38 -6.17 8.90 -10.56
N ILE A 39 -6.92 7.99 -9.91
CA ILE A 39 -6.59 6.55 -9.92
C ILE A 39 -7.09 5.88 -11.21
N GLN A 40 -8.03 6.52 -11.93
CA GLN A 40 -8.58 6.01 -13.19
C GLN A 40 -8.15 6.77 -14.44
N GLN A 41 -7.23 7.73 -14.35
CA GLN A 41 -6.70 8.33 -15.57
C GLN A 41 -5.91 7.25 -16.32
N PRO A 42 -6.36 6.82 -17.52
CA PRO A 42 -5.52 5.97 -18.35
C PRO A 42 -4.31 6.82 -18.72
N ILE A 43 -3.14 6.45 -18.22
CA ILE A 43 -1.87 6.96 -18.74
C ILE A 43 -1.91 6.56 -20.22
N ARG A 44 -2.13 7.54 -21.10
CA ARG A 44 -1.94 7.34 -22.54
C ARG A 44 -0.49 6.94 -22.71
N THR A 45 -0.25 5.64 -22.82
CA THR A 45 1.00 5.13 -23.36
C THR A 45 1.14 5.76 -24.73
N ALA A 46 2.10 6.66 -24.87
CA ALA A 46 2.57 7.13 -26.16
C ALA A 46 3.29 5.96 -26.84
N THR A 47 2.54 4.96 -27.27
CA THR A 47 2.98 4.04 -28.31
C THR A 47 2.98 4.85 -29.59
N GLY A 48 4.16 5.28 -30.01
CA GLY A 48 4.35 5.84 -31.35
C GLY A 48 3.84 4.84 -32.38
N ASP A 49 2.82 5.26 -33.12
CA ASP A 49 2.29 4.54 -34.27
C ASP A 49 3.38 4.45 -35.35
N HIS A 50 4.08 3.32 -35.36
CA HIS A 50 4.81 2.91 -36.55
C HIS A 50 3.81 2.27 -37.53
N ASN A 51 3.34 3.12 -38.44
CA ASN A 51 2.68 2.77 -39.69
C ASN A 51 3.34 1.54 -40.35
N ARG A 52 2.66 0.39 -40.30
CA ARG A 52 2.86 -0.71 -41.24
C ARG A 52 1.61 -0.86 -42.10
N SER A 53 1.71 -0.31 -43.30
CA SER A 53 0.88 -0.64 -44.45
C SER A 53 0.93 -2.15 -44.67
N VAL A 54 -0.22 -2.82 -44.53
CA VAL A 54 -0.42 -4.20 -44.95
C VAL A 54 -1.40 -4.17 -46.11
N GLY A 55 -0.91 -4.54 -47.30
CA GLY A 55 -1.70 -4.66 -48.51
C GLY A 55 -2.70 -5.83 -48.47
N PRO A 56 -3.63 -5.88 -49.43
CA PRO A 56 -4.72 -6.84 -49.43
C PRO A 56 -4.23 -8.18 -50.00
N HIS A 57 -4.52 -9.29 -49.31
CA HIS A 57 -4.46 -10.63 -49.89
C HIS A 57 -5.86 -11.27 -49.90
N PRO A 58 -6.21 -12.02 -50.97
CA PRO A 58 -7.58 -12.41 -51.25
C PRO A 58 -7.95 -13.79 -50.69
N GLY A 59 -9.25 -13.93 -50.45
CA GLY A 59 -10.09 -15.13 -50.44
C GLY A 59 -9.48 -16.52 -50.32
N CYS A 60 -9.85 -17.22 -49.25
CA CYS A 60 -10.06 -18.66 -49.28
C CYS A 60 -11.43 -18.99 -48.66
N HIS A 61 -12.35 -19.42 -49.54
CA HIS A 61 -13.49 -20.25 -49.21
C HIS A 61 -13.02 -21.58 -48.61
N GLN A 62 -13.67 -22.05 -47.55
CA GLN A 62 -13.80 -23.49 -47.30
C GLN A 62 -15.18 -23.82 -46.70
N PRO A 63 -15.69 -25.04 -46.95
CA PRO A 63 -17.10 -25.37 -46.85
C PRO A 63 -17.49 -25.96 -45.49
N LEU A 64 -18.76 -25.75 -45.17
CA LEU A 64 -19.49 -26.30 -44.04
C LEU A 64 -19.62 -27.83 -44.23
N GLY A 65 -18.83 -28.59 -43.48
CA GLY A 65 -18.90 -30.04 -43.40
C GLY A 65 -19.67 -30.48 -42.16
N ASP A 66 -20.81 -31.14 -42.40
CA ASP A 66 -21.61 -31.92 -41.45
C ASP A 66 -20.74 -32.89 -40.64
N LEU A 67 -20.92 -32.91 -39.31
CA LEU A 67 -20.34 -33.93 -38.43
C LEU A 67 -21.42 -34.54 -37.53
N GLY A 68 -21.97 -35.64 -38.03
CA GLY A 68 -21.91 -36.95 -37.38
C GLY A 68 -22.12 -36.98 -35.87
N ARG A 69 -23.36 -37.32 -35.49
CA ARG A 69 -23.76 -37.75 -34.15
C ARG A 69 -23.27 -39.18 -33.92
N ASP A 70 -22.23 -39.36 -33.12
CA ASP A 70 -21.79 -40.68 -32.65
C ASP A 70 -22.43 -41.07 -31.29
N PRO A 71 -22.64 -42.37 -31.04
CA PRO A 71 -23.40 -42.86 -29.90
C PRO A 71 -22.59 -42.88 -28.59
N VAL A 72 -23.33 -42.60 -27.51
CA VAL A 72 -22.94 -42.72 -26.11
C VAL A 72 -22.39 -44.13 -25.84
N LYS A 73 -21.10 -44.21 -25.49
CA LYS A 73 -20.49 -45.39 -24.88
C LYS A 73 -20.53 -45.21 -23.37
N ASP A 74 -21.18 -46.15 -22.69
CA ASP A 74 -21.21 -46.29 -21.24
C ASP A 74 -19.78 -46.33 -20.68
N LEU A 75 -19.44 -45.31 -19.89
CA LEU A 75 -18.24 -45.33 -19.06
C LEU A 75 -18.50 -46.19 -17.83
N THR A 76 -17.93 -47.38 -17.86
CA THR A 76 -17.67 -48.22 -16.68
C THR A 76 -16.84 -47.42 -15.67
N GLN A 77 -17.33 -47.35 -14.42
CA GLN A 77 -16.61 -46.76 -13.29
C GLN A 77 -15.23 -47.43 -13.11
N PRO A 78 -14.13 -46.67 -13.04
CA PRO A 78 -12.88 -47.20 -12.53
C PRO A 78 -12.96 -47.33 -11.01
N GLU A 79 -12.69 -48.54 -10.52
CA GLU A 79 -12.40 -48.85 -9.12
C GLU A 79 -11.39 -47.85 -8.55
N VAL A 80 -11.79 -47.15 -7.48
CA VAL A 80 -10.92 -46.28 -6.71
C VAL A 80 -10.02 -47.16 -5.86
N SER A 81 -8.87 -47.54 -6.43
CA SER A 81 -7.79 -48.18 -5.69
C SER A 81 -7.24 -47.16 -4.68
N HIS A 82 -7.41 -47.49 -3.39
CA HIS A 82 -6.86 -46.79 -2.23
C HIS A 82 -5.32 -46.68 -2.37
N SER A 83 -4.87 -45.62 -3.02
CA SER A 83 -3.46 -45.28 -3.09
C SER A 83 -3.09 -44.66 -1.76
N HIS A 84 -2.27 -45.39 -1.01
CA HIS A 84 -1.55 -44.91 0.17
C HIS A 84 -1.05 -43.48 -0.11
N SER A 85 -1.61 -42.51 0.62
CA SER A 85 -1.06 -41.16 0.69
C SER A 85 0.25 -41.26 1.47
N GLU A 86 1.33 -41.62 0.79
CA GLU A 86 2.67 -41.23 1.19
C GLU A 86 2.66 -39.70 1.17
N MET A 87 2.47 -39.14 2.36
CA MET A 87 2.68 -37.75 2.67
C MET A 87 4.17 -37.51 2.41
N TYR A 88 4.50 -37.16 1.17
CA TYR A 88 5.79 -36.58 0.84
C TYR A 88 5.93 -35.39 1.78
N GLU A 89 6.77 -35.56 2.79
CA GLU A 89 7.36 -34.49 3.57
C GLU A 89 8.06 -33.61 2.54
N TYR A 90 7.32 -32.66 1.96
CA TYR A 90 7.92 -31.62 1.16
C TYR A 90 8.90 -30.95 2.11
N PRO A 91 10.22 -31.03 1.85
CA PRO A 91 11.17 -30.33 2.68
C PRO A 91 10.72 -28.87 2.65
N LEU A 92 10.20 -28.41 3.78
CA LEU A 92 9.79 -27.01 3.98
C LEU A 92 10.92 -26.19 3.38
N PRO A 93 10.63 -25.33 2.39
CA PRO A 93 11.66 -24.69 1.59
C PRO A 93 12.64 -24.10 2.57
N VAL A 94 13.86 -24.66 2.55
CA VAL A 94 14.97 -24.31 3.42
C VAL A 94 14.91 -22.80 3.52
N VAL A 95 14.59 -22.29 4.72
CA VAL A 95 14.53 -20.85 4.99
C VAL A 95 15.92 -20.34 4.68
N ALA A 96 16.12 -19.97 3.42
CA ALA A 96 17.43 -19.75 2.85
C ALA A 96 18.01 -18.65 3.69
N ARG A 97 19.08 -18.96 4.43
CA ARG A 97 19.68 -18.06 5.41
C ARG A 97 19.93 -16.74 4.71
N TRP A 98 19.08 -15.76 5.00
CA TRP A 98 19.01 -14.47 4.30
C TRP A 98 20.32 -13.74 4.61
N GLY A 99 21.34 -13.95 3.78
CA GLY A 99 22.60 -13.24 3.90
C GLY A 99 22.29 -11.75 3.78
N GLY A 100 22.55 -11.00 4.85
CA GLY A 100 22.06 -9.64 5.09
C GLY A 100 22.15 -8.77 3.85
N THR A 101 21.06 -8.72 3.09
CA THR A 101 20.99 -7.91 1.88
C THR A 101 20.86 -6.46 2.29
N LYS A 102 21.43 -5.55 1.50
CA LYS A 102 21.30 -4.09 1.71
C LYS A 102 19.84 -3.65 1.92
N LEU A 103 18.89 -4.39 1.32
CA LEU A 103 17.46 -4.19 1.50
C LEU A 103 17.00 -4.44 2.95
N GLN A 104 17.43 -5.53 3.58
CA GLN A 104 17.08 -5.83 4.97
C GLN A 104 17.64 -4.78 5.92
N LEU A 105 18.88 -4.32 5.69
CA LEU A 105 19.46 -3.21 6.45
C LEU A 105 18.64 -1.92 6.28
N CYS A 106 18.17 -1.63 5.06
CA CYS A 106 17.32 -0.50 4.76
C CYS A 106 15.95 -0.58 5.46
N ILE A 107 15.32 -1.76 5.47
CA ILE A 107 14.04 -1.99 6.18
C ILE A 107 14.23 -1.80 7.69
N ASN A 108 15.29 -2.37 8.27
CA ASN A 108 15.59 -2.23 9.70
C ASN A 108 15.88 -0.76 10.05
N PHE A 109 16.63 -0.05 9.19
CA PHE A 109 16.88 1.37 9.35
C PHE A 109 15.59 2.19 9.32
N LEU A 110 14.70 1.93 8.35
CA LEU A 110 13.41 2.62 8.26
C LEU A 110 12.53 2.36 9.48
N TYR A 111 12.51 1.13 9.99
CA TYR A 111 11.76 0.79 11.20
C TYR A 111 12.27 1.57 12.42
N GLY A 112 13.58 1.53 12.67
CA GLY A 112 14.18 2.27 13.78
C GLY A 112 14.01 3.78 13.64
N ALA A 113 14.19 4.33 12.43
CA ALA A 113 14.00 5.75 12.18
C ALA A 113 12.54 6.18 12.35
N ALA A 114 11.57 5.36 11.93
CA ALA A 114 10.15 5.64 12.12
C ALA A 114 9.75 5.59 13.60
N GLU A 115 10.25 4.61 14.36
CA GLU A 115 10.00 4.50 15.80
C GLU A 115 10.53 5.71 16.56
N VAL A 116 11.80 6.09 16.33
CA VAL A 116 12.41 7.27 16.94
C VAL A 116 11.66 8.56 16.55
N THR A 117 11.32 8.71 15.27
CA THR A 117 10.57 9.88 14.79
C THR A 117 9.17 9.96 15.39
N SER A 118 8.50 8.81 15.58
CA SER A 118 7.18 8.75 16.21
C SER A 118 7.21 9.27 17.65
N LEU A 119 8.22 8.87 18.42
CA LEU A 119 8.39 9.33 19.80
C LEU A 119 8.59 10.84 19.85
N PHE A 120 9.47 11.38 18.99
CA PHE A 120 9.69 12.83 18.95
C PHE A 120 8.44 13.61 18.53
N LEU A 121 7.71 13.14 17.51
CA LEU A 121 6.46 13.76 17.08
C LEU A 121 5.41 13.74 18.21
N SER A 122 5.28 12.63 18.93
CA SER A 122 4.37 12.51 20.07
C SER A 122 4.72 13.48 21.19
N VAL A 123 6.01 13.62 21.54
CA VAL A 123 6.48 14.59 22.54
C VAL A 123 6.18 16.03 22.11
N ILE A 124 6.46 16.38 20.85
CA ILE A 124 6.20 17.73 20.32
C ILE A 124 4.71 18.05 20.38
N ILE A 125 3.85 17.13 19.92
CA ILE A 125 2.41 17.34 19.91
C ILE A 125 1.87 17.47 21.34
N SER A 126 2.31 16.61 22.27
CA SER A 126 1.93 16.70 23.68
C SER A 126 2.39 18.02 24.32
N THR A 127 3.60 18.48 23.99
CA THR A 127 4.12 19.78 24.46
C THR A 127 3.30 20.94 23.90
N LEU A 128 2.95 20.89 22.61
CA LEU A 128 2.08 21.88 21.97
C LEU A 128 0.69 21.90 22.62
N THR A 129 0.17 20.77 23.11
CA THR A 129 -1.11 20.72 23.84
C THR A 129 -1.05 21.43 25.18
N ILE A 130 0.10 21.40 25.87
CA ILE A 130 0.30 22.14 27.12
C ILE A 130 0.40 23.65 26.84
N LEU A 131 1.13 24.02 25.78
CA LEU A 131 1.47 25.41 25.45
C LEU A 131 0.34 26.17 24.74
N THR A 132 -0.34 25.52 23.78
CA THR A 132 -1.35 26.17 22.95
C THR A 132 -2.75 25.91 23.48
N ARG A 133 -3.61 26.95 23.48
CA ARG A 133 -5.01 26.79 23.86
C ARG A 133 -5.83 26.51 22.60
N CYS A 134 -6.59 25.42 22.62
CA CYS A 134 -7.72 25.18 21.72
C CYS A 134 -7.37 25.12 20.22
N GLN A 135 -6.38 24.31 19.83
CA GLN A 135 -6.19 24.01 18.41
C GLN A 135 -7.18 22.94 17.94
N PRO A 136 -7.76 23.06 16.72
CA PRO A 136 -8.84 22.19 16.24
C PRO A 136 -8.44 20.71 16.03
N ILE A 137 -7.14 20.38 16.08
CA ILE A 137 -6.64 19.01 15.92
C ILE A 137 -6.59 18.26 17.28
N GLN A 138 -6.60 18.99 18.40
CA GLN A 138 -6.42 18.41 19.74
C GLN A 138 -7.76 18.01 20.35
N LEU A 139 -7.79 16.91 21.11
CA LEU A 139 -8.94 16.49 21.93
C LEU A 139 -9.37 17.61 22.89
N SER A 140 -8.39 18.41 23.29
CA SER A 140 -8.55 19.63 24.10
C SER A 140 -9.58 20.63 23.54
N CYS A 141 -9.82 20.66 22.23
CA CYS A 141 -10.76 21.62 21.62
C CYS A 141 -12.22 21.36 22.03
N LEU A 142 -12.59 20.13 22.37
CA LEU A 142 -13.94 19.76 22.79
C LEU A 142 -14.36 20.46 24.09
N PHE A 143 -13.38 20.78 24.95
CA PHE A 143 -13.59 21.41 26.24
C PHE A 143 -13.48 22.94 26.21
N CYS A 144 -13.06 23.51 25.08
CA CYS A 144 -12.93 24.96 24.93
C CYS A 144 -14.25 25.68 24.60
N LYS A 145 -15.32 24.94 24.27
CA LYS A 145 -16.54 25.53 23.71
C LYS A 145 -17.49 26.12 24.77
N ASP A 146 -17.42 25.64 26.02
CA ASP A 146 -18.31 26.08 27.09
C ASP A 146 -17.52 26.82 28.19
N GLY A 147 -17.38 28.14 28.00
CA GLY A 147 -16.67 29.05 28.92
C GLY A 147 -17.22 29.12 30.35
N GLY A 148 -18.28 28.36 30.66
CA GLY A 148 -18.92 28.27 31.98
C GLY A 148 -18.36 27.19 32.92
N LEU A 149 -17.70 26.14 32.41
CA LEU A 149 -17.29 25.02 33.28
C LEU A 149 -16.00 25.30 34.07
N LEU A 150 -15.18 26.26 33.60
CA LEU A 150 -13.86 26.56 34.15
C LEU A 150 -13.79 27.90 34.90
N THR A 151 -14.84 28.72 34.82
CA THR A 151 -14.98 30.01 35.52
C THR A 151 -15.31 29.77 36.99
N GLY A 152 -14.33 29.29 37.76
CA GLY A 152 -14.47 29.10 39.21
C GLY A 152 -13.56 28.03 39.80
N GLN A 153 -12.88 27.24 38.97
CA GLN A 153 -11.93 26.24 39.46
C GLN A 153 -10.56 26.85 39.78
N SER A 154 -9.87 26.29 40.77
CA SER A 154 -8.51 26.67 41.13
C SER A 154 -7.53 26.43 39.97
N HIS A 155 -6.49 27.25 39.86
CA HIS A 155 -5.44 27.12 38.84
C HIS A 155 -4.84 25.70 38.78
N THR A 156 -4.74 25.04 39.93
CA THR A 156 -4.25 23.66 40.06
C THR A 156 -5.11 22.67 39.28
N THR A 157 -6.44 22.77 39.37
CA THR A 157 -7.35 21.87 38.66
C THR A 157 -7.27 22.05 37.15
N ILE A 158 -7.16 23.29 36.67
CA ILE A 158 -7.00 23.58 35.24
C ILE A 158 -5.70 22.97 34.69
N TYR A 159 -4.60 23.13 35.42
CA TYR A 159 -3.32 22.56 35.01
C TYR A 159 -3.35 21.02 35.01
N ALA A 160 -3.96 20.41 36.04
CA ALA A 160 -4.12 18.96 36.12
C ALA A 160 -4.94 18.38 34.96
N ILE A 161 -6.04 19.05 34.58
CA ILE A 161 -6.87 18.66 33.43
C ILE A 161 -6.07 18.79 32.12
N LYS A 162 -5.31 19.87 31.93
CA LYS A 162 -4.47 20.02 30.73
C LYS A 162 -3.39 18.95 30.63
N LEU A 163 -2.74 18.66 31.75
CA LEU A 163 -1.71 17.63 31.81
C LEU A 163 -2.30 16.25 31.49
N SER A 164 -3.51 15.93 31.97
CA SER A 164 -4.15 14.66 31.65
C SER A 164 -4.51 14.55 30.16
N PHE A 165 -5.00 15.61 29.52
CA PHE A 165 -5.21 15.62 28.06
C PHE A 165 -3.91 15.47 27.28
N ALA A 166 -2.83 16.15 27.67
CA ALA A 166 -1.54 16.03 27.02
C ALA A 166 -0.98 14.60 27.11
N ILE A 167 -1.16 13.91 28.24
CA ILE A 167 -0.77 12.50 28.43
C ILE A 167 -1.64 11.57 27.57
N LEU A 168 -2.96 11.78 27.56
CA LEU A 168 -3.88 10.96 26.76
C LEU A 168 -3.62 11.12 25.26
N GLU A 169 -3.37 12.34 24.79
CA GLU A 169 -3.00 12.61 23.40
C GLU A 169 -1.66 11.98 23.04
N PHE A 170 -0.66 12.04 23.93
CA PHE A 170 0.63 11.36 23.76
C PHE A 170 0.45 9.84 23.59
N ILE A 171 -0.26 9.21 24.51
CA ILE A 171 -0.48 7.74 24.49
C ILE A 171 -1.26 7.34 23.24
N SER A 172 -2.34 8.07 22.93
CA SER A 172 -3.20 7.76 21.78
C SER A 172 -2.44 7.89 20.46
N LEU A 173 -1.66 8.97 20.31
CA LEU A 173 -0.84 9.19 19.13
C LEU A 173 0.27 8.15 19.00
N GLN A 174 0.96 7.84 20.10
CA GLN A 174 2.02 6.83 20.09
C GLN A 174 1.47 5.45 19.71
N GLN A 175 0.32 5.05 20.26
CA GLN A 175 -0.33 3.79 19.93
C GLN A 175 -0.76 3.76 18.46
N LEU A 176 -1.36 4.85 17.97
CA LEU A 176 -1.79 4.96 16.57
C LEU A 176 -0.60 4.85 15.61
N VAL A 177 0.48 5.60 15.86
CA VAL A 177 1.66 5.59 14.99
C VAL A 177 2.39 4.26 15.07
N THR A 178 2.61 3.71 16.26
CA THR A 178 3.27 2.40 16.43
C THR A 178 2.50 1.30 15.71
N THR A 179 1.16 1.28 15.87
CA THR A 179 0.30 0.31 15.20
C THR A 179 0.36 0.50 13.68
N SER A 180 0.28 1.74 13.19
CA SER A 180 0.36 2.05 11.76
C SER A 180 1.70 1.63 11.16
N VAL A 181 2.82 2.00 11.79
CA VAL A 181 4.18 1.63 11.37
C VAL A 181 4.33 0.12 11.37
N TYR A 182 3.82 -0.57 12.41
CA TYR A 182 3.86 -2.03 12.46
C TYR A 182 3.13 -2.65 11.27
N TYR A 183 1.87 -2.29 11.00
CA TYR A 183 1.12 -2.84 9.86
C TYR A 183 1.76 -2.49 8.51
N LEU A 184 2.20 -1.24 8.31
CA LEU A 184 2.79 -0.80 7.05
C LEU A 184 4.17 -1.42 6.81
N ALA A 185 5.01 -1.49 7.82
CA ALA A 185 6.36 -2.05 7.68
C ALA A 185 6.33 -3.59 7.64
N THR A 186 5.60 -4.24 8.56
CA THR A 186 5.65 -5.71 8.68
C THR A 186 4.76 -6.40 7.67
N VAL A 187 3.53 -5.96 7.43
CA VAL A 187 2.65 -6.68 6.51
C VAL A 187 2.96 -6.28 5.07
N LEU A 188 3.02 -4.98 4.82
CA LEU A 188 3.13 -4.47 3.45
C LEU A 188 4.59 -4.48 2.95
N LEU A 189 5.50 -3.78 3.63
CA LEU A 189 6.89 -3.67 3.17
C LEU A 189 7.64 -5.01 3.24
N HIS A 190 7.53 -5.75 4.35
CA HIS A 190 8.18 -7.06 4.46
C HIS A 190 7.58 -8.09 3.48
N GLY A 191 6.26 -8.14 3.34
CA GLY A 191 5.59 -9.06 2.41
C GLY A 191 5.98 -8.82 0.95
N ILE A 192 6.01 -7.54 0.52
CA ILE A 192 6.45 -7.17 -0.83
C ILE A 192 7.94 -7.41 -1.01
N SER A 193 8.77 -7.10 -0.02
CA SER A 193 10.21 -7.36 -0.08
C SER A 193 10.52 -8.86 -0.17
N PHE A 194 9.79 -9.68 0.58
CA PHE A 194 9.91 -11.14 0.52
C PHE A 194 9.53 -11.67 -0.87
N LEU A 195 8.41 -11.19 -1.44
CA LEU A 195 7.98 -11.55 -2.78
C LEU A 195 9.01 -11.12 -3.84
N TRP A 196 9.56 -9.91 -3.73
CA TRP A 196 10.59 -9.41 -4.62
C TRP A 196 11.87 -10.26 -4.55
N MET A 197 12.37 -10.52 -3.35
CA MET A 197 13.56 -11.33 -3.15
C MET A 197 13.36 -12.76 -3.67
N SER A 198 12.22 -13.38 -3.38
CA SER A 198 11.90 -14.73 -3.87
C SER A 198 11.79 -14.78 -5.39
N CYS A 199 11.17 -13.78 -6.01
CA CYS A 199 11.09 -13.64 -7.46
C CYS A 199 12.49 -13.45 -8.09
N THR A 200 13.34 -12.64 -7.47
CA THR A 200 14.71 -12.38 -7.94
C THR A 200 15.55 -13.66 -7.91
N THR A 201 15.54 -14.37 -6.78
CA THR A 201 16.23 -15.66 -6.63
C THR A 201 15.72 -16.69 -7.62
N PHE A 202 14.40 -16.76 -7.82
CA PHE A 202 13.78 -17.66 -8.80
C PHE A 202 14.24 -17.37 -10.23
N VAL A 203 14.25 -16.10 -10.64
CA VAL A 203 14.66 -15.70 -12.00
C VAL A 203 16.16 -15.94 -12.24
N HIS A 204 17.01 -15.71 -11.24
CA HIS A 204 18.45 -15.94 -11.37
C HIS A 204 18.84 -17.42 -11.33
N GLY A 205 18.08 -18.24 -10.60
CA GLY A 205 18.33 -19.69 -10.51
C GLY A 205 17.89 -20.48 -11.74
N TYR A 206 17.08 -19.90 -12.62
CA TYR A 206 16.43 -20.61 -13.72
C TYR A 206 17.43 -21.30 -14.67
N THR A 207 17.34 -22.63 -14.72
CA THR A 207 18.08 -23.48 -15.66
C THR A 207 17.10 -24.16 -16.64
N PRO A 208 17.35 -24.13 -17.96
CA PRO A 208 16.42 -24.69 -18.96
C PRO A 208 16.23 -26.22 -18.89
N ALA A 209 17.07 -26.94 -18.15
CA ALA A 209 17.11 -28.41 -18.16
C ALA A 209 16.04 -29.10 -17.29
N GLY A 210 15.21 -28.35 -16.53
CA GLY A 210 14.32 -28.92 -15.51
C GLY A 210 12.95 -28.23 -15.39
N ASN A 211 12.17 -28.17 -16.48
CA ASN A 211 10.95 -27.34 -16.57
C ASN A 211 9.88 -27.58 -15.49
N ILE A 212 9.76 -28.79 -14.93
CA ILE A 212 8.67 -29.13 -14.00
C ILE A 212 8.90 -28.52 -12.60
N ALA A 213 10.12 -28.58 -12.06
CA ALA A 213 10.42 -28.06 -10.73
C ALA A 213 10.26 -26.53 -10.66
N TRP A 214 10.74 -25.82 -11.69
CA TRP A 214 10.58 -24.36 -11.80
C TRP A 214 9.12 -23.94 -11.91
N LEU A 215 8.30 -24.72 -12.61
CA LEU A 215 6.87 -24.46 -12.68
C LEU A 215 6.20 -24.60 -11.30
N LEU A 216 6.61 -25.58 -10.50
CA LEU A 216 6.09 -25.77 -9.15
C LEU A 216 6.46 -24.58 -8.25
N ALA A 217 7.73 -24.17 -8.26
CA ALA A 217 8.18 -23.00 -7.51
C ALA A 217 7.47 -21.70 -7.94
N TYR A 218 7.20 -21.52 -9.25
CA TYR A 218 6.41 -20.38 -9.72
C TYR A 218 4.96 -20.42 -9.20
N LYS A 219 4.35 -21.61 -9.12
CA LYS A 219 3.00 -21.75 -8.55
C LYS A 219 2.97 -21.36 -7.08
N GLU A 220 4.00 -21.70 -6.31
CA GLU A 220 4.12 -21.27 -4.91
C GLU A 220 4.23 -19.74 -4.78
N LEU A 221 5.07 -19.10 -5.61
CA LEU A 221 5.15 -17.64 -5.69
C LEU A 221 3.80 -17.01 -6.05
N LYS A 222 3.04 -17.63 -6.95
CA LYS A 222 1.71 -17.17 -7.34
C LYS A 222 0.69 -17.29 -6.21
N VAL A 223 0.76 -18.34 -5.40
CA VAL A 223 -0.07 -18.49 -4.20
C VAL A 223 0.29 -17.41 -3.18
N TYR A 224 1.58 -17.15 -2.97
CA TYR A 224 2.03 -16.09 -2.07
C TYR A 224 1.56 -14.70 -2.53
N GLU A 225 1.66 -14.37 -3.82
CA GLU A 225 1.13 -13.14 -4.39
C GLU A 225 -0.38 -13.00 -4.17
N LYS A 226 -1.15 -14.06 -4.40
CA LYS A 226 -2.60 -14.04 -4.16
C LYS A 226 -2.92 -13.81 -2.69
N LEU A 227 -2.18 -14.43 -1.77
CA LEU A 227 -2.33 -14.22 -0.34
C LEU A 227 -1.99 -12.77 0.03
N LEU A 228 -0.86 -12.25 -0.47
CA LEU A 228 -0.43 -10.88 -0.24
C LEU A 228 -1.47 -9.87 -0.77
N ASN A 229 -1.97 -10.08 -1.99
CA ASN A 229 -3.06 -9.28 -2.57
C ASN A 229 -4.34 -9.40 -1.75
N TYR A 230 -4.72 -10.59 -1.27
CA TYR A 230 -5.92 -10.76 -0.44
C TYR A 230 -5.82 -9.96 0.87
N CYS A 231 -4.67 -10.03 1.56
CA CYS A 231 -4.42 -9.30 2.80
C CYS A 231 -4.37 -7.78 2.59
N THR A 232 -3.79 -7.32 1.48
CA THR A 232 -3.54 -5.90 1.24
C THR A 232 -4.71 -5.20 0.56
N LYS A 233 -5.32 -5.80 -0.46
CA LYS A 233 -6.32 -5.20 -1.37
C LYS A 233 -7.54 -4.62 -0.65
N SER A 234 -8.02 -5.28 0.40
CA SER A 234 -9.31 -4.93 1.01
C SER A 234 -9.26 -3.63 1.83
N ARG A 235 -8.19 -3.41 2.61
CA ARG A 235 -8.17 -2.32 3.62
C ARG A 235 -6.86 -1.56 3.68
N ILE A 236 -5.75 -2.29 3.87
CA ILE A 236 -4.43 -1.68 4.07
C ILE A 236 -4.03 -0.88 2.84
N PHE A 237 -4.32 -1.42 1.65
CA PHE A 237 -3.91 -0.82 0.41
C PHE A 237 -4.60 0.54 0.15
N LEU A 238 -5.93 0.61 0.24
CA LEU A 238 -6.69 1.85 0.02
C LEU A 238 -6.26 2.94 1.01
N ILE A 239 -6.13 2.57 2.29
CA ILE A 239 -5.69 3.50 3.33
C ILE A 239 -4.28 3.99 3.01
N THR A 240 -3.34 3.09 2.68
CA THR A 240 -1.96 3.49 2.37
C THR A 240 -1.89 4.41 1.15
N ALA A 241 -2.64 4.11 0.09
CA ALA A 241 -2.64 4.89 -1.14
C ALA A 241 -3.20 6.31 -0.99
N LEU A 242 -4.04 6.56 0.01
CA LEU A 242 -4.62 7.88 0.28
C LEU A 242 -3.92 8.59 1.43
N LEU A 243 -3.72 7.88 2.54
CA LEU A 243 -3.14 8.41 3.76
C LEU A 243 -1.69 8.80 3.54
N VAL A 244 -0.90 7.97 2.84
CA VAL A 244 0.53 8.25 2.71
C VAL A 244 0.80 9.50 1.84
N PRO A 245 0.19 9.67 0.65
CA PRO A 245 0.30 10.93 -0.09
C PRO A 245 -0.25 12.13 0.67
N GLY A 246 -1.38 11.97 1.37
CA GLY A 246 -1.95 13.03 2.21
C GLY A 246 -0.98 13.50 3.30
N LEU A 247 -0.40 12.55 4.06
CA LEU A 247 0.62 12.83 5.06
C LEU A 247 1.86 13.46 4.43
N GLN A 248 2.31 12.98 3.27
CA GLN A 248 3.46 13.53 2.57
C GLN A 248 3.24 15.01 2.18
N ILE A 249 2.05 15.35 1.66
CA ILE A 249 1.67 16.74 1.33
C ILE A 249 1.66 17.61 2.59
N LEU A 250 1.05 17.12 3.67
CA LEU A 250 0.92 17.84 4.94
C LEU A 250 2.28 18.10 5.60
N LEU A 251 3.15 17.09 5.66
CA LEU A 251 4.49 17.19 6.23
C LEU A 251 5.35 18.17 5.42
N CYS A 252 5.32 18.09 4.08
CA CYS A 252 6.06 19.00 3.20
C CYS A 252 5.56 20.45 3.30
N TYR A 253 4.23 20.64 3.30
CA TYR A 253 3.64 21.97 3.46
C TYR A 253 3.99 22.59 4.82
N THR A 254 3.91 21.79 5.89
CA THR A 254 4.18 22.24 7.25
C THR A 254 5.66 22.59 7.42
N SER A 255 6.57 21.75 6.92
CA SER A 255 8.01 22.04 6.97
C SER A 255 8.37 23.34 6.23
N LEU A 256 7.87 23.52 5.00
CA LEU A 256 8.10 24.75 4.23
C LEU A 256 7.55 26.00 4.94
N LYS A 257 6.36 25.89 5.53
CA LYS A 257 5.77 27.00 6.30
C LYS A 257 6.58 27.32 7.56
N LEU A 258 7.09 26.30 8.25
CA LEU A 258 7.94 26.47 9.43
C LEU A 258 9.27 27.14 9.08
N PHE A 259 9.91 26.74 7.98
CA PHE A 259 11.15 27.38 7.51
C PHE A 259 10.98 28.85 7.12
N HIS A 260 9.78 29.25 6.68
CA HIS A 260 9.53 30.64 6.32
C HIS A 260 9.21 31.54 7.53
N SER A 261 8.93 30.96 8.70
CA SER A 261 8.62 31.74 9.89
C SER A 261 9.91 32.09 10.65
N GLU A 262 10.30 33.37 10.65
CA GLU A 262 11.52 33.87 11.32
C GLU A 262 11.61 33.53 12.82
N HIS A 263 10.48 33.26 13.48
CA HIS A 263 10.41 33.08 14.94
C HIS A 263 10.28 31.62 15.39
N ILE A 264 10.18 30.64 14.49
CA ILE A 264 9.98 29.24 14.89
C ILE A 264 11.32 28.51 14.98
N SER A 265 11.40 27.52 15.87
CA SER A 265 12.59 26.71 16.06
C SER A 265 12.96 25.97 14.76
N ASN A 266 14.17 26.23 14.25
CA ASN A 266 14.73 25.50 13.09
C ASN A 266 14.70 23.98 13.30
N PHE A 267 14.75 23.54 14.56
CA PHE A 267 14.66 22.15 14.96
C PHE A 267 13.33 21.49 14.59
N GLU A 268 12.19 22.14 14.87
CA GLU A 268 10.87 21.60 14.50
C GLU A 268 10.74 21.46 12.98
N ALA A 269 11.13 22.51 12.23
CA ALA A 269 11.12 22.48 10.77
C ALA A 269 11.95 21.31 10.21
N SER A 270 13.14 21.10 10.76
CA SER A 270 14.03 19.99 10.39
C SER A 270 13.41 18.62 10.69
N LEU A 271 12.70 18.49 11.81
CA LEU A 271 12.04 17.24 12.20
C LEU A 271 10.88 16.89 11.27
N PHE A 272 10.04 17.86 10.90
CA PHE A 272 8.99 17.64 9.91
C PHE A 272 9.53 17.30 8.53
N LEU A 273 10.64 17.94 8.12
CA LEU A 273 11.33 17.61 6.87
C LEU A 273 11.92 16.19 6.90
N TRP A 274 12.49 15.78 8.03
CA TRP A 274 12.98 14.42 8.24
C TRP A 274 11.86 13.39 8.15
N ALA A 275 10.73 13.64 8.81
CA ALA A 275 9.54 12.79 8.72
C ALA A 275 9.03 12.67 7.27
N TYR A 276 9.00 13.79 6.52
CA TYR A 276 8.68 13.79 5.09
C TYR A 276 9.63 12.88 4.30
N PHE A 277 10.93 12.97 4.56
CA PHE A 277 11.93 12.14 3.88
C PHE A 277 11.73 10.65 4.18
N LEU A 278 11.44 10.27 5.43
CA LEU A 278 11.14 8.88 5.79
C LEU A 278 9.92 8.34 5.03
N VAL A 279 8.85 9.12 4.95
CA VAL A 279 7.63 8.74 4.19
C VAL A 279 7.94 8.63 2.69
N LEU A 280 8.75 9.54 2.14
CA LEU A 280 9.18 9.49 0.74
C LEU A 280 10.00 8.22 0.46
N VAL A 281 10.98 7.89 1.29
CA VAL A 281 11.79 6.67 1.10
C VAL A 281 10.94 5.42 1.21
N PHE A 282 10.03 5.37 2.20
CA PHE A 282 9.10 4.25 2.38
C PHE A 282 8.24 4.01 1.12
N THR A 283 7.60 5.07 0.59
CA THR A 283 6.78 4.97 -0.63
C THR A 283 7.59 4.56 -1.85
N MET A 284 8.78 5.13 -2.03
CA MET A 284 9.65 4.78 -3.15
C MET A 284 10.06 3.31 -3.12
N LEU A 285 10.45 2.78 -1.96
CA LEU A 285 10.80 1.37 -1.83
C LEU A 285 9.61 0.46 -2.11
N LEU A 286 8.45 0.78 -1.54
CA LEU A 286 7.23 0.00 -1.69
C LEU A 286 6.84 -0.13 -3.18
N PHE A 287 6.72 0.99 -3.88
CA PHE A 287 6.31 1.02 -5.28
C PHE A 287 7.41 0.49 -6.22
N SER A 288 8.69 0.76 -5.92
CA SER A 288 9.80 0.22 -6.72
C SER A 288 9.86 -1.30 -6.62
N ALA A 289 9.70 -1.88 -5.43
CA ALA A 289 9.67 -3.32 -5.24
C ALA A 289 8.50 -3.96 -6.02
N ALA A 290 7.30 -3.36 -5.95
CA ALA A 290 6.14 -3.81 -6.70
C ALA A 290 6.38 -3.77 -8.23
N ALA A 291 6.99 -2.69 -8.72
CA ALA A 291 7.34 -2.53 -10.13
C ALA A 291 8.39 -3.57 -10.59
N GLN A 292 9.40 -3.82 -9.76
CA GLN A 292 10.45 -4.81 -10.03
C GLN A 292 9.85 -6.22 -10.13
N ILE A 293 8.99 -6.63 -9.20
CA ILE A 293 8.28 -7.92 -9.24
C ILE A 293 7.54 -8.11 -10.56
N ASN A 294 6.77 -7.10 -10.99
CA ASN A 294 6.03 -7.16 -12.23
C ASN A 294 6.98 -7.31 -13.44
N SER A 295 8.02 -6.47 -13.53
CA SER A 295 8.98 -6.51 -14.63
C SER A 295 9.75 -7.84 -14.72
N LEU A 296 10.20 -8.38 -13.58
CA LEU A 296 10.89 -9.67 -13.50
C LEU A 296 9.98 -10.80 -13.96
N SER A 297 8.72 -10.80 -13.50
CA SER A 297 7.75 -11.83 -13.90
C SER A 297 7.45 -11.81 -15.40
N VAL A 298 7.24 -10.62 -15.98
CA VAL A 298 6.96 -10.45 -17.42
C VAL A 298 8.16 -10.89 -18.25
N ASN A 299 9.37 -10.47 -17.87
CA ASN A 299 10.60 -10.84 -18.55
C ASN A 299 10.85 -12.36 -18.50
N TRP A 300 10.59 -12.98 -17.36
CA TRP A 300 10.71 -14.43 -17.22
C TRP A 300 9.69 -15.18 -18.09
N ILE A 301 8.42 -14.78 -18.09
CA ILE A 301 7.38 -15.37 -18.95
C ILE A 301 7.75 -15.26 -20.43
N ALA A 302 8.30 -14.11 -20.85
CA ALA A 302 8.73 -13.88 -22.22
C ALA A 302 9.90 -14.79 -22.62
N LYS A 303 10.90 -14.97 -21.74
CA LYS A 303 12.02 -15.91 -21.96
C LYS A 303 11.53 -17.35 -22.03
N PHE A 304 10.61 -17.73 -21.14
CA PHE A 304 10.05 -19.08 -21.11
C PHE A 304 9.34 -19.42 -22.42
N LYS A 305 8.62 -18.45 -23.03
CA LYS A 305 7.92 -18.59 -24.32
C LYS A 305 8.86 -18.88 -25.49
N GLY A 306 10.10 -18.42 -25.46
CA GLY A 306 11.07 -18.60 -26.55
C GLY A 306 11.72 -19.99 -26.61
N SER A 307 11.49 -20.85 -25.61
CA SER A 307 12.33 -22.05 -25.39
C SER A 307 11.73 -23.38 -25.84
N GLY A 308 10.47 -23.46 -26.27
CA GLY A 308 9.90 -24.76 -26.64
C GLY A 308 8.65 -24.75 -27.54
N ASP A 309 8.65 -25.68 -28.49
CA ASP A 309 7.61 -25.89 -29.53
C ASP A 309 6.48 -26.83 -29.05
N LYS A 310 6.46 -27.15 -27.75
CA LYS A 310 5.57 -28.20 -27.22
C LYS A 310 4.18 -27.65 -26.96
N LYS A 311 3.17 -28.29 -27.56
CA LYS A 311 1.73 -28.01 -27.38
C LYS A 311 1.30 -27.90 -25.90
N LEU A 312 1.97 -28.62 -25.00
CA LEU A 312 1.75 -28.57 -23.55
C LEU A 312 2.15 -27.22 -22.95
N GLU A 313 3.32 -26.69 -23.31
CA GLU A 313 3.83 -25.40 -22.82
C GLU A 313 2.90 -24.26 -23.25
N ARG A 314 2.38 -24.30 -24.48
CA ARG A 314 1.39 -23.32 -24.96
C ARG A 314 0.12 -23.28 -24.11
N ARG A 315 -0.33 -24.42 -23.58
CA ARG A 315 -1.48 -24.47 -22.66
C ARG A 315 -1.12 -23.93 -21.28
N MET A 316 0.08 -24.23 -20.77
CA MET A 316 0.55 -23.71 -19.49
C MET A 316 0.78 -22.19 -19.54
N HIS A 317 1.30 -21.66 -20.64
CA HIS A 317 1.46 -20.22 -20.83
C HIS A 317 0.15 -19.45 -20.74
N LYS A 318 -0.95 -20.03 -21.25
CA LYS A 318 -2.26 -19.37 -21.17
C LYS A 318 -2.77 -19.26 -19.73
N SER A 319 -2.27 -20.09 -18.81
CA SER A 319 -2.63 -20.03 -17.39
C SER A 319 -1.62 -19.27 -16.51
N LEU A 320 -0.40 -19.01 -17.01
CA LEU A 320 0.62 -18.24 -16.29
C LEU A 320 0.35 -16.74 -16.42
N MET A 321 -0.39 -16.20 -15.46
CA MET A 321 -0.56 -14.75 -15.31
C MET A 321 0.68 -14.14 -14.62
N SER A 322 1.19 -13.03 -15.15
CA SER A 322 2.28 -12.25 -14.54
C SER A 322 1.98 -11.93 -13.09
N LEU A 323 3.02 -11.87 -12.25
CA LEU A 323 2.87 -11.46 -10.85
C LEU A 323 2.58 -9.96 -10.80
N ARG A 324 1.39 -9.58 -10.35
CA ARG A 324 0.96 -8.19 -10.25
C ARG A 324 0.35 -7.95 -8.89
N LEU A 325 0.90 -6.98 -8.16
CA LEU A 325 0.22 -6.43 -7.01
C LEU A 325 -0.98 -5.61 -7.51
N GLU A 326 -2.16 -5.95 -7.02
CA GLU A 326 -3.42 -5.30 -7.41
C GLU A 326 -3.71 -4.12 -6.48
N PHE A 327 -3.93 -2.96 -7.10
CA PHE A 327 -4.22 -1.69 -6.46
C PHE A 327 -5.70 -1.38 -6.69
N GLY A 328 -6.57 -2.00 -5.89
CA GLY A 328 -8.02 -1.97 -6.08
C GLY A 328 -8.43 -2.74 -7.34
N ASN A 329 -8.99 -2.04 -8.33
CA ASN A 329 -9.28 -2.60 -9.65
C ASN A 329 -8.18 -2.30 -10.68
N ASN A 330 -7.12 -1.58 -10.28
CA ASN A 330 -6.01 -1.20 -11.16
C ASN A 330 -4.74 -1.98 -10.79
N PHE A 331 -3.75 -1.95 -11.69
CA PHE A 331 -2.43 -2.55 -11.44
C PHE A 331 -1.43 -1.45 -11.15
N VAL A 332 -0.45 -1.71 -10.29
CA VAL A 332 0.70 -0.80 -10.18
C VAL A 332 1.61 -0.97 -11.38
N GLU A 333 1.79 0.15 -12.08
CA GLU A 333 2.71 0.28 -13.19
C GLU A 333 4.06 0.78 -12.67
N THR A 334 5.12 0.54 -13.44
CA THR A 334 6.47 0.97 -13.09
C THR A 334 6.59 2.48 -12.87
N LEU A 335 5.65 3.28 -13.42
CA LEU A 335 5.63 4.74 -13.32
C LEU A 335 4.79 5.26 -12.15
N THR A 336 4.04 4.41 -11.45
CA THR A 336 3.19 4.83 -10.32
C THR A 336 3.94 5.64 -9.24
N PRO A 337 5.16 5.29 -8.78
CA PRO A 337 5.83 6.08 -7.74
C PRO A 337 6.10 7.52 -8.18
N LEU A 338 6.47 7.71 -9.45
CA LEU A 338 6.78 9.03 -9.99
C LEU A 338 5.52 9.88 -10.12
N VAL A 339 4.41 9.28 -10.58
CA VAL A 339 3.11 9.96 -10.67
C VAL A 339 2.59 10.37 -9.30
N VAL A 340 2.72 9.50 -8.29
CA VAL A 340 2.32 9.81 -6.90
C VAL A 340 3.17 10.94 -6.34
N GLN A 341 4.49 10.92 -6.56
CA GLN A 341 5.37 11.98 -6.07
C GLN A 341 5.09 13.32 -6.78
N GLU A 342 4.90 13.30 -8.10
CA GLU A 342 4.52 14.50 -8.88
C GLU A 342 3.20 15.08 -8.37
N PHE A 343 2.22 14.22 -8.08
CA PHE A 343 0.96 14.64 -7.47
C PHE A 343 1.19 15.29 -6.10
N CYS A 344 1.95 14.67 -5.19
CA CYS A 344 2.27 15.23 -3.88
C CYS A 344 2.90 16.62 -4.00
N VAL A 345 3.90 16.78 -4.87
CA VAL A 345 4.60 18.06 -5.07
C VAL A 345 3.66 19.12 -5.63
N ARG A 346 2.86 18.80 -6.65
CA ARG A 346 1.89 19.74 -7.24
C ARG A 346 0.82 20.21 -6.24
N GLN A 347 0.34 19.30 -5.39
CA GLN A 347 -0.63 19.64 -4.36
C GLN A 347 0.00 20.50 -3.27
N THR A 348 1.24 20.23 -2.86
CA THR A 348 1.97 21.10 -1.92
C THR A 348 2.13 22.51 -2.49
N VAL A 349 2.54 22.65 -3.76
CA VAL A 349 2.65 23.97 -4.42
C VAL A 349 1.31 24.68 -4.47
N SER A 350 0.23 23.98 -4.85
CA SER A 350 -1.13 24.54 -4.84
C SER A 350 -1.54 25.03 -3.45
N CYS A 351 -1.25 24.25 -2.40
CA CYS A 351 -1.52 24.66 -1.01
C CYS A 351 -0.72 25.89 -0.57
N LEU A 352 0.50 26.08 -1.08
CA LEU A 352 1.31 27.28 -0.83
C LEU A 352 0.75 28.51 -1.56
N LEU A 353 0.30 28.35 -2.81
CA LEU A 353 -0.23 29.46 -3.61
C LEU A 353 -1.58 29.98 -3.10
N VAL A 354 -2.46 29.11 -2.59
CA VAL A 354 -3.79 29.49 -2.09
C VAL A 354 -3.74 30.32 -0.80
N LYS A 355 -2.62 30.28 -0.06
CA LYS A 355 -2.49 30.94 1.24
C LYS A 355 -1.59 32.18 1.21
N ARG A 356 -1.23 32.63 0.01
CA ARG A 356 -0.61 33.93 -0.20
C ARG A 356 -1.70 34.97 -0.40
#